data_AF-A0A3C1DIC3-F1
#
_entry.id   AF-A0A3C1DIC3-F1
#
_cell.length_a   1.000
_cell.length_b   1.000
_cell.length_c   1.000
_cell.angle_alpha   90.00
_cell.angle_beta   90.00
_cell.angle_gamma   90.00
#
_symmetry.space_group_name_H-M   'P 1'
#
loop_
_entity.id
_entity.type
_entity.pdbx_description
1 polymer ?
#
loop_
_entity_poly.entity_id
_entity_poly.type
_entity_poly.pdbx_seq_one_letter_code
_entity_poly.pdbx_strand_id
1 'polypeptide(L)'
;MSPLTFRASNGIVVTICQVKGEQVATSGPVPATRIAWPYESTALRLAVEATTDAGPLVISDNLIDLPDDLRLDLEAAIVELADLLSVRHQCRRVVRSPIPCIAVSASEEGELTLIASAHGIRAPLRSRPRAVLLPEQWPDLALCSAVEDRADGVALLADALSEDGPVGQLHHFFRVFERAFRSGPGGCVDPLLAFLKTGPVDLGWTNGEVSDWFTRLRPEATHADRREIFTRSADAEPFLGRLEYAAYDVVLNKRVWRARDSERRDVVALAAGLDDDRETLRLQRPDTTVVMPWVDPFGLFAIDFNFDVKVGPPAVSAMPGYTSDSPGVYKTRVQIQNDFEGTGEKYYYEVTTHHLRSSGEKAVGVKGGPTKRPTPRKQRRKKRR
;
A
#
# COMPACT_ATOMS: atom_id res chain seq x y z
N MET A 1 4.07 4.11 -34.84
CA MET A 1 5.33 4.22 -34.09
C MET A 1 5.62 2.86 -33.50
N SER A 2 6.84 2.34 -33.64
CA SER A 2 7.22 1.11 -32.95
C SER A 2 7.07 1.31 -31.45
N PRO A 3 6.58 0.29 -30.70
CA PRO A 3 6.48 0.39 -29.26
C PRO A 3 7.88 0.65 -28.66
N LEU A 4 7.95 1.56 -27.70
CA LEU A 4 9.19 1.83 -26.97
C LEU A 4 9.38 0.71 -25.95
N THR A 5 10.54 0.05 -26.00
CA THR A 5 10.87 -1.06 -25.10
C THR A 5 12.08 -0.73 -24.24
N PHE A 6 12.11 -1.30 -23.05
CA PHE A 6 13.19 -1.24 -22.08
C PHE A 6 13.51 -2.66 -21.62
N ARG A 7 14.79 -3.03 -21.59
CA ARG A 7 15.23 -4.32 -21.02
C ARG A 7 15.75 -4.05 -19.62
N ALA A 8 15.05 -4.55 -18.61
CA ALA A 8 15.42 -4.43 -17.20
C ALA A 8 16.65 -5.27 -16.86
N SER A 9 17.23 -5.01 -15.69
CA SER A 9 18.42 -5.70 -15.17
C SER A 9 18.24 -7.21 -15.02
N ASN A 10 17.02 -7.68 -14.73
CA ASN A 10 16.66 -9.10 -14.69
C ASN A 10 16.36 -9.71 -16.09
N GLY A 11 16.59 -8.96 -17.17
CA GLY A 11 16.42 -9.42 -18.54
C GLY A 11 15.01 -9.31 -19.11
N ILE A 12 14.01 -9.01 -18.27
CA ILE A 12 12.61 -8.81 -18.67
C ILE A 12 12.49 -7.56 -19.55
N VAL A 13 11.66 -7.66 -20.58
CA VAL A 13 11.36 -6.53 -21.46
C VAL A 13 10.06 -5.87 -20.99
N VAL A 14 10.15 -4.56 -20.74
CA VAL A 14 9.01 -3.71 -20.43
C VAL A 14 8.69 -2.87 -21.65
N THR A 15 7.42 -2.88 -22.07
CA THR A 15 6.92 -2.15 -23.23
C THR A 15 6.06 -0.98 -22.78
N ILE A 16 6.30 0.22 -23.33
CA ILE A 16 5.43 1.38 -23.14
C ILE A 16 4.29 1.30 -24.16
N CYS A 17 3.11 0.89 -23.71
CA CYS A 17 1.94 0.64 -24.54
C CYS A 17 1.16 1.92 -24.85
N GLN A 18 1.15 2.89 -23.92
CA GLN A 18 0.42 4.13 -24.09
C GLN A 18 1.10 5.29 -23.33
N VAL A 19 1.03 6.48 -23.91
CA VAL A 19 1.42 7.74 -23.28
C VAL A 19 0.21 8.66 -23.27
N LYS A 20 -0.23 9.11 -22.08
CA LYS A 20 -1.28 10.11 -21.89
C LYS A 20 -0.73 11.28 -21.08
N GLY A 21 -1.00 12.51 -21.47
CA GLY A 21 -0.63 13.69 -20.70
C GLY A 21 -1.30 14.93 -21.27
N GLU A 22 -1.46 15.97 -20.46
CA GLU A 22 -1.78 17.29 -20.99
C GLU A 22 -0.62 17.71 -21.89
N GLN A 23 -0.89 17.90 -23.19
CA GLN A 23 0.08 18.57 -24.03
C GLN A 23 0.28 19.97 -23.46
N VAL A 24 1.46 20.25 -22.93
CA VAL A 24 1.91 21.64 -22.84
C VAL A 24 1.93 22.12 -24.30
N ALA A 25 1.03 23.03 -24.63
CA ALA A 25 0.94 23.64 -25.96
C ALA A 25 2.32 24.19 -26.33
N THR A 26 3.05 23.41 -27.13
CA THR A 26 4.38 23.74 -27.61
C THR A 26 4.33 23.87 -29.12
N SER A 27 3.34 24.61 -29.62
CA SER A 27 3.37 25.15 -30.97
C SER A 27 4.29 26.36 -30.99
N GLY A 28 5.60 26.12 -30.85
CA GLY A 28 6.63 27.14 -30.94
C GLY A 28 8.04 26.54 -30.91
N PRO A 29 9.05 27.19 -31.50
CA PRO A 29 10.44 26.75 -31.42
C PRO A 29 10.85 26.61 -29.96
N VAL A 30 11.34 25.44 -29.58
CA VAL A 30 11.82 25.17 -28.22
C VAL A 30 13.05 26.05 -27.98
N PRO A 31 13.03 27.02 -27.05
CA PRO A 31 14.19 27.85 -26.79
C PRO A 31 15.34 26.98 -26.27
N ALA A 32 16.58 27.34 -26.61
CA ALA A 32 17.79 26.60 -26.24
C ALA A 32 18.01 26.46 -24.73
N THR A 33 17.30 27.25 -23.92
CA THR A 33 17.27 27.14 -22.46
C THR A 33 15.85 27.44 -21.98
N ARG A 34 15.26 26.48 -21.26
CA ARG A 34 14.00 26.68 -20.54
C ARG A 34 14.29 26.76 -19.05
N ILE A 35 13.86 27.83 -18.42
CA ILE A 35 13.69 27.90 -16.98
C ILE A 35 12.24 27.48 -16.73
N ALA A 36 12.03 26.22 -16.32
CA ALA A 36 10.71 25.73 -15.93
C ALA A 36 10.54 25.91 -14.42
N TRP A 37 9.40 26.47 -13.98
CA TRP A 37 9.07 26.52 -12.56
C TRP A 37 8.59 25.15 -12.07
N PRO A 38 8.95 24.74 -10.85
CA PRO A 38 8.65 23.40 -10.30
C PRO A 38 7.15 23.14 -10.10
N TYR A 39 6.29 24.12 -10.40
CA TYR A 39 4.84 24.07 -10.26
C TYR A 39 4.09 23.89 -11.59
N GLU A 40 4.78 23.75 -12.73
CA GLU A 40 4.13 23.26 -13.95
C GLU A 40 3.83 21.77 -13.75
N SER A 41 2.68 21.49 -13.15
CA SER A 41 2.21 20.14 -12.84
C SER A 41 1.74 19.42 -14.11
N THR A 42 2.62 19.22 -15.07
CA THR A 42 2.30 18.34 -16.20
C THR A 42 2.50 16.89 -15.72
N ALA A 43 1.40 16.23 -15.39
CA ALA A 43 1.43 14.81 -15.10
C ALA A 43 1.40 14.02 -16.41
N LEU A 44 2.49 13.30 -16.69
CA LEU A 44 2.51 12.28 -17.74
C LEU A 44 2.10 10.94 -17.13
N ARG A 45 1.13 10.26 -17.76
CA ARG A 45 0.71 8.90 -17.43
C ARG A 45 1.20 7.96 -18.52
N LEU A 46 1.93 6.93 -18.11
CA LEU A 46 2.43 5.88 -18.98
C LEU A 46 1.71 4.59 -18.65
N ALA A 47 1.22 3.91 -19.68
CA ALA A 47 0.81 2.51 -19.57
C ALA A 47 1.99 1.66 -19.99
N VAL A 48 2.39 0.76 -19.11
CA VAL A 48 3.53 -0.14 -19.34
C VAL A 48 3.08 -1.57 -19.07
N GLU A 49 3.64 -2.50 -19.82
CA GLU A 49 3.47 -3.94 -19.58
C GLU A 49 4.85 -4.59 -19.52
N ALA A 50 5.02 -5.54 -18.62
CA ALA A 50 6.16 -6.43 -18.60
C ALA A 50 5.65 -7.83 -18.95
N THR A 51 6.40 -8.56 -19.78
CA THR A 51 6.02 -9.91 -20.21
C THR A 51 7.17 -10.88 -19.99
N THR A 52 6.82 -12.09 -19.59
CA THR A 52 7.74 -13.21 -19.43
C THR A 52 7.03 -14.52 -19.73
N ASP A 53 7.80 -15.58 -19.97
CA ASP A 53 7.25 -16.92 -20.06
C ASP A 53 6.78 -17.37 -18.67
N ALA A 54 5.51 -17.74 -18.55
CA ALA A 54 4.92 -18.21 -17.31
C ALA A 54 5.27 -19.67 -17.01
N GLY A 55 5.79 -20.40 -17.99
CA GLY A 55 5.96 -21.85 -17.92
C GLY A 55 4.61 -22.59 -17.84
N PRO A 56 4.61 -23.86 -17.40
CA PRO A 56 3.39 -24.64 -17.29
C PRO A 56 2.46 -24.08 -16.22
N LEU A 57 1.27 -23.64 -16.63
CA LEU A 57 0.26 -23.13 -15.71
C LEU A 57 -0.38 -24.27 -14.91
N VAL A 58 -0.55 -24.05 -13.61
CA VAL A 58 -1.31 -24.93 -12.72
C VAL A 58 -2.69 -24.34 -12.52
N ILE A 59 -3.74 -25.16 -12.69
CA ILE A 59 -5.11 -24.77 -12.34
C ILE A 59 -5.52 -25.51 -11.08
N SER A 60 -5.95 -24.75 -10.06
CA SER A 60 -6.54 -25.28 -8.84
C SER A 60 -7.84 -24.52 -8.53
N ASP A 61 -8.92 -25.24 -8.18
CA ASP A 61 -10.26 -24.68 -7.95
C ASP A 61 -10.77 -23.78 -9.11
N ASN A 62 -10.49 -24.16 -10.36
CA ASN A 62 -10.76 -23.38 -11.58
C ASN A 62 -10.06 -22.00 -11.62
N LEU A 63 -8.99 -21.81 -10.86
CA LEU A 63 -8.17 -20.60 -10.90
C LEU A 63 -6.74 -20.95 -11.34
N ILE A 64 -6.14 -20.07 -12.14
CA ILE A 64 -4.73 -20.18 -12.54
C ILE A 64 -3.86 -19.73 -11.36
N ASP A 65 -2.98 -20.61 -10.91
CA ASP A 65 -1.95 -20.30 -9.93
C ASP A 65 -0.71 -19.76 -10.63
N LEU A 66 -0.32 -18.53 -10.28
CA LEU A 66 0.90 -17.92 -10.80
C LEU A 66 2.02 -18.01 -9.75
N PRO A 67 3.23 -18.44 -10.15
CA PRO A 67 4.40 -18.38 -9.28
C PRO A 67 4.68 -16.94 -8.83
N ASP A 68 4.91 -16.77 -7.52
CA ASP A 68 5.19 -15.45 -6.94
C ASP A 68 6.50 -14.85 -7.47
N ASP A 69 7.53 -15.68 -7.70
CA ASP A 69 8.83 -15.20 -8.17
C ASP A 69 8.73 -14.52 -9.54
N LEU A 70 7.97 -15.10 -10.48
CA LEU A 70 7.73 -14.51 -11.80
C LEU A 70 7.03 -13.16 -11.70
N ARG A 71 6.02 -13.08 -10.83
CA ARG A 71 5.29 -11.83 -10.58
C ARG A 71 6.24 -10.76 -10.02
N LEU A 72 7.04 -11.10 -9.01
CA LEU A 72 7.98 -10.20 -8.37
C LEU A 72 9.02 -9.66 -9.37
N ASP A 73 9.50 -10.51 -10.28
CA ASP A 73 10.44 -10.11 -11.33
C ASP A 73 9.81 -9.13 -12.33
N LEU A 74 8.56 -9.35 -12.73
CA LEU A 74 7.82 -8.44 -13.61
C LEU A 74 7.59 -7.07 -12.95
N GLU A 75 7.17 -7.08 -11.67
CA GLU A 75 6.96 -5.87 -10.89
C GLU A 75 8.27 -5.08 -10.70
N ALA A 76 9.38 -5.78 -10.41
CA ALA A 76 10.70 -5.18 -10.29
C ALA A 76 11.14 -4.50 -11.59
N ALA A 77 10.89 -5.12 -12.75
CA ALA A 77 11.21 -4.55 -14.06
C ALA A 77 10.40 -3.28 -14.35
N ILE A 78 9.10 -3.26 -14.01
CA ILE A 78 8.24 -2.07 -14.13
C ILE A 78 8.76 -0.93 -13.25
N VAL A 79 9.12 -1.24 -12.00
CA VAL A 79 9.68 -0.25 -11.07
C VAL A 79 11.01 0.30 -11.56
N GLU A 80 11.89 -0.56 -12.11
CA GLU A 80 13.18 -0.13 -12.68
C GLU A 80 13.01 0.84 -13.85
N LEU A 81 12.06 0.58 -14.77
CA LEU A 81 11.72 1.53 -15.82
C LEU A 81 11.24 2.86 -15.23
N ALA A 82 10.36 2.81 -14.24
CA ALA A 82 9.83 4.02 -13.60
C ALA A 82 10.95 4.83 -12.92
N ASP A 83 11.88 4.16 -12.23
CA ASP A 83 13.07 4.76 -11.62
C ASP A 83 13.93 5.47 -12.69
N LEU A 84 14.25 4.76 -13.77
CA LEU A 84 15.04 5.32 -14.87
C LEU A 84 14.39 6.57 -15.48
N LEU A 85 13.07 6.53 -15.70
CA LEU A 85 12.32 7.68 -16.23
C LEU A 85 12.32 8.84 -15.24
N SER A 86 12.15 8.58 -13.94
CA SER A 86 12.17 9.62 -12.91
C SER A 86 13.52 10.35 -12.85
N VAL A 87 14.62 9.61 -12.94
CA VAL A 87 15.98 10.19 -12.99
C VAL A 87 16.19 10.96 -14.29
N ARG A 88 15.86 10.34 -15.44
CA ARG A 88 16.04 10.95 -16.77
C ARG A 88 15.27 12.26 -16.91
N HIS A 89 14.06 12.32 -16.36
CA HIS A 89 13.17 13.47 -16.47
C HIS A 89 13.14 14.35 -15.22
N GLN A 90 13.96 14.04 -14.21
CA GLN A 90 14.02 14.76 -12.93
C GLN A 90 12.63 14.97 -12.31
N CYS A 91 11.79 13.95 -12.37
CA CYS A 91 10.39 14.05 -11.97
C CYS A 91 10.06 13.06 -10.84
N ARG A 92 8.97 13.34 -10.13
CA ARG A 92 8.38 12.37 -9.21
C ARG A 92 7.72 11.26 -10.03
N ARG A 93 7.75 10.04 -9.50
CA ARG A 93 7.06 8.89 -10.08
C ARG A 93 6.10 8.25 -9.08
N VAL A 94 4.98 7.75 -9.60
CA VAL A 94 4.04 6.92 -8.86
C VAL A 94 3.68 5.74 -9.75
N VAL A 95 3.88 4.52 -9.24
CA VAL A 95 3.46 3.29 -9.93
C VAL A 95 2.09 2.90 -9.40
N ARG A 96 1.15 2.64 -10.31
CA ARG A 96 -0.22 2.23 -10.01
C ARG A 96 -0.61 1.04 -10.87
N SER A 97 -1.40 0.15 -10.29
CA SER A 97 -1.94 -1.02 -10.99
C SER A 97 -3.24 -0.64 -11.70
N PRO A 98 -3.41 -1.01 -12.98
CA PRO A 98 -4.70 -0.87 -13.64
C PRO A 98 -5.63 -2.03 -13.29
N ILE A 99 -6.84 -2.03 -13.84
CA ILE A 99 -7.77 -3.16 -13.77
C ILE A 99 -8.05 -3.67 -15.20
N PRO A 100 -7.71 -4.93 -15.53
CA PRO A 100 -6.88 -5.89 -14.78
C PRO A 100 -5.38 -5.50 -14.71
N CYS A 101 -4.68 -5.94 -13.66
CA CYS A 101 -3.23 -5.71 -13.48
C CYS A 101 -2.34 -6.87 -13.96
N ILE A 102 -2.93 -8.02 -14.31
CA ILE A 102 -2.23 -9.19 -14.84
C ILE A 102 -3.11 -9.89 -15.87
N ALA A 103 -2.47 -10.52 -16.85
CA ALA A 103 -3.12 -11.33 -17.88
C ALA A 103 -2.19 -12.47 -18.27
N VAL A 104 -2.78 -13.57 -18.76
CA VAL A 104 -2.05 -14.68 -19.36
C VAL A 104 -2.48 -14.85 -20.81
N SER A 105 -1.52 -15.19 -21.67
CA SER A 105 -1.74 -15.49 -23.08
C SER A 105 -1.20 -16.86 -23.40
N ALA A 106 -1.94 -17.62 -24.18
CA ALA A 106 -1.49 -18.89 -24.72
C ALA A 106 -0.44 -18.65 -25.81
N SER A 107 0.67 -19.39 -25.75
CA SER A 107 1.62 -19.55 -26.84
C SER A 107 1.19 -20.68 -27.78
N GLU A 108 0.45 -21.67 -27.27
CA GLU A 108 -0.01 -22.83 -28.01
C GLU A 108 -1.53 -23.08 -27.90
N GLU A 109 -2.12 -23.79 -28.86
CA GLU A 109 -3.57 -24.04 -28.90
C GLU A 109 -4.09 -24.87 -27.70
N GLY A 110 -3.28 -25.79 -27.17
CA GLY A 110 -3.61 -26.56 -25.98
C GLY A 110 -3.74 -25.70 -24.72
N GLU A 111 -2.86 -24.70 -24.58
CA GLU A 111 -2.88 -23.74 -23.47
C GLU A 111 -4.11 -22.83 -23.56
N LEU A 112 -4.55 -22.49 -24.77
CA LEU A 112 -5.75 -21.68 -24.95
C LEU A 112 -6.99 -22.35 -24.33
N THR A 113 -7.12 -23.67 -24.49
CA THR A 113 -8.21 -24.44 -23.90
C THR A 113 -8.11 -24.45 -22.37
N LEU A 114 -6.90 -24.64 -21.84
CA LEU A 114 -6.63 -24.61 -20.40
C LEU A 114 -7.00 -23.25 -19.80
N ILE A 115 -6.48 -22.17 -20.38
CA ILE A 115 -6.73 -20.79 -19.96
C ILE A 115 -8.23 -20.44 -20.09
N ALA A 116 -8.89 -20.87 -21.17
CA ALA A 116 -10.33 -20.64 -21.37
C ALA A 116 -11.22 -21.40 -20.36
N SER A 117 -10.72 -22.50 -19.79
CA SER A 117 -11.43 -23.25 -18.73
C SER A 117 -11.30 -22.62 -17.35
N ALA A 118 -10.33 -21.73 -17.14
CA ALA A 118 -10.14 -21.05 -15.87
C ALA A 118 -11.16 -19.93 -15.66
N HIS A 119 -11.68 -19.81 -14.43
CA HIS A 119 -12.55 -18.72 -14.00
C HIS A 119 -11.77 -17.45 -13.64
N GLY A 120 -10.46 -17.55 -13.47
CA GLY A 120 -9.60 -16.40 -13.24
C GLY A 120 -8.19 -16.76 -12.76
N ILE A 121 -7.51 -15.79 -12.18
CA ILE A 121 -6.17 -15.96 -11.59
C ILE A 121 -6.31 -16.00 -10.06
N ARG A 122 -5.62 -16.92 -9.41
CA ARG A 122 -5.55 -16.96 -7.94
C ARG A 122 -4.66 -15.81 -7.48
N ALA A 123 -5.19 -14.97 -6.60
CA ALA A 123 -4.38 -14.03 -5.82
C ALA A 123 -4.86 -14.01 -4.38
N PRO A 124 -3.96 -13.69 -3.44
CA PRO A 124 -4.40 -13.34 -2.11
C PRO A 124 -5.31 -12.10 -2.21
N LEU A 125 -6.40 -12.04 -1.42
CA LEU A 125 -7.21 -10.83 -1.34
C LEU A 125 -6.59 -9.92 -0.28
N ARG A 126 -5.43 -9.32 -0.59
CA ARG A 126 -4.75 -8.44 0.36
C ARG A 126 -5.45 -7.09 0.45
N SER A 127 -5.49 -6.54 1.65
CA SER A 127 -5.87 -5.15 1.87
C SER A 127 -4.78 -4.46 2.68
N ARG A 128 -4.67 -3.14 2.51
CA ARG A 128 -3.81 -2.29 3.33
C ARG A 128 -4.67 -1.26 4.03
N PRO A 129 -5.49 -1.66 5.02
CA PRO A 129 -6.34 -0.71 5.70
C PRO A 129 -5.47 0.33 6.40
N ARG A 130 -5.85 1.59 6.29
CA ARG A 130 -5.33 2.67 7.12
C ARG A 130 -6.50 3.27 7.89
N ALA A 131 -6.23 3.81 9.07
CA ALA A 131 -7.23 4.54 9.83
C ALA A 131 -6.66 5.90 10.17
N VAL A 132 -7.55 6.89 10.24
CA VAL A 132 -7.18 8.17 10.82
C VAL A 132 -6.91 7.92 12.31
N LEU A 133 -5.67 8.11 12.74
CA LEU A 133 -5.23 7.75 14.09
C LEU A 133 -5.73 8.73 15.15
N LEU A 134 -5.99 9.97 14.76
CA LEU A 134 -6.54 11.02 15.61
C LEU A 134 -8.03 11.24 15.29
N PRO A 135 -8.87 11.54 16.28
CA PRO A 135 -10.28 11.85 16.05
C PRO A 135 -10.45 13.19 15.32
N GLU A 136 -11.52 13.33 14.53
CA GLU A 136 -11.83 14.52 13.71
C GLU A 136 -12.09 15.79 14.54
N GLN A 137 -12.53 15.61 15.78
CA GLN A 137 -12.82 16.70 16.73
C GLN A 137 -11.57 17.01 17.56
N TRP A 138 -10.58 17.67 16.96
CA TRP A 138 -9.34 18.06 17.63
C TRP A 138 -8.86 19.43 17.13
N PRO A 139 -8.86 20.49 17.96
CA PRO A 139 -7.69 20.75 18.81
C PRO A 139 -8.07 21.21 20.22
N ASP A 140 -7.79 20.38 21.22
CA ASP A 140 -7.81 20.82 22.62
C ASP A 140 -6.44 21.44 22.97
N LEU A 141 -6.46 22.59 23.67
CA LEU A 141 -5.27 23.22 24.28
C LEU A 141 -4.48 22.21 25.13
N ALA A 142 -5.15 21.20 25.68
CA ALA A 142 -4.53 20.09 26.39
C ALA A 142 -3.48 19.34 25.55
N LEU A 143 -3.66 19.18 24.24
CA LEU A 143 -2.65 18.53 23.39
C LEU A 143 -1.40 19.40 23.24
N CYS A 144 -1.59 20.69 22.97
CA CYS A 144 -0.48 21.63 22.81
C CYS A 144 0.42 21.60 24.05
N SER A 145 -0.19 21.65 25.25
CA SER A 145 0.52 21.50 26.52
C SER A 145 1.19 20.12 26.66
N ALA A 146 0.54 19.06 26.19
CA ALA A 146 1.12 17.71 26.28
C ALA A 146 2.37 17.55 25.39
N VAL A 147 2.47 18.23 24.26
CA VAL A 147 3.62 18.08 23.34
C VAL A 147 4.65 19.21 23.43
N GLU A 148 4.47 20.14 24.37
CA GLU A 148 5.36 21.30 24.56
C GLU A 148 6.81 20.89 24.86
N ASP A 149 7.01 19.82 25.62
CA ASP A 149 8.33 19.29 26.00
C ASP A 149 9.07 18.53 24.87
N ARG A 150 8.43 18.38 23.70
CA ARG A 150 8.86 17.50 22.60
C ARG A 150 8.56 18.06 21.22
N ALA A 151 8.67 19.39 21.07
CA ALA A 151 8.46 20.06 19.79
C ALA A 151 9.31 19.46 18.64
N ASP A 152 10.50 18.93 18.93
CA ASP A 152 11.33 18.22 17.96
C ASP A 152 10.75 16.87 17.53
N GLY A 153 10.08 16.15 18.44
CA GLY A 153 9.31 14.95 18.11
C GLY A 153 8.11 15.25 17.21
N VAL A 154 7.39 16.33 17.51
CA VAL A 154 6.27 16.81 16.67
C VAL A 154 6.75 17.19 15.28
N ALA A 155 7.87 17.92 15.17
CA ALA A 155 8.44 18.29 13.89
C ALA A 155 8.86 17.05 13.06
N LEU A 156 9.52 16.07 13.68
CA LEU A 156 9.90 14.83 13.00
C LEU A 156 8.70 14.00 12.52
N LEU A 157 7.63 13.94 13.31
CA LEU A 157 6.39 13.29 12.91
C LEU A 157 5.69 14.06 11.78
N ALA A 158 5.66 15.39 11.84
CA ALA A 158 5.12 16.23 10.76
C ALA A 158 5.89 16.06 9.45
N ASP A 159 7.23 15.99 9.50
CA ASP A 159 8.06 15.67 8.34
C ASP A 159 7.70 14.29 7.77
N ALA A 160 7.54 13.28 8.64
CA ALA A 160 7.15 11.93 8.23
C ALA A 160 5.80 11.92 7.49
N LEU A 161 4.82 12.69 7.99
CA LEU A 161 3.48 12.77 7.39
C LEU A 161 3.45 13.61 6.10
N SER A 162 4.41 14.51 5.92
CA SER A 162 4.52 15.37 4.74
C SER A 162 5.31 14.73 3.60
N GLU A 163 5.93 13.58 3.86
CA GLU A 163 6.76 12.88 2.90
C GLU A 163 5.89 12.05 1.95
N ASP A 164 6.13 12.19 0.63
CA ASP A 164 5.35 11.53 -0.42
C ASP A 164 5.75 10.06 -0.60
N GLY A 165 6.98 9.71 -0.19
CA GLY A 165 7.60 8.41 -0.45
C GLY A 165 7.66 7.49 0.78
N PRO A 166 7.30 6.19 0.66
CA PRO A 166 7.30 5.25 1.79
C PRO A 166 8.64 5.12 2.51
N VAL A 167 9.74 5.10 1.75
CA VAL A 167 11.11 5.02 2.31
C VAL A 167 11.45 6.27 3.12
N GLY A 168 11.03 7.45 2.64
CA GLY A 168 11.23 8.70 3.37
C GLY A 168 10.41 8.73 4.66
N GLN A 169 9.11 8.39 4.60
CA GLN A 169 8.23 8.33 5.78
C GLN A 169 8.85 7.44 6.87
N LEU A 170 9.29 6.26 6.45
CA LEU A 170 9.96 5.27 7.28
C LEU A 170 11.24 5.83 7.93
N HIS A 171 12.10 6.51 7.18
CA HIS A 171 13.30 7.15 7.72
C HIS A 171 12.96 8.19 8.79
N HIS A 172 11.92 9.00 8.58
CA HIS A 172 11.47 9.98 9.58
C HIS A 172 10.86 9.32 10.82
N PHE A 173 10.09 8.24 10.70
CA PHE A 173 9.59 7.48 11.86
C PHE A 173 10.74 6.92 12.71
N PHE A 174 11.80 6.39 12.10
CA PHE A 174 12.97 5.95 12.86
C PHE A 174 13.66 7.09 13.61
N ARG A 175 13.75 8.28 13.00
CA ARG A 175 14.27 9.47 13.68
C ARG A 175 13.40 9.87 14.87
N VAL A 176 12.08 9.74 14.80
CA VAL A 176 11.18 9.95 15.94
C VAL A 176 11.56 9.02 17.10
N PHE A 177 11.72 7.72 16.84
CA PHE A 177 12.06 6.74 17.89
C PHE A 177 13.43 6.99 18.51
N GLU A 178 14.46 7.19 17.68
CA GLU A 178 15.82 7.49 18.15
C GLU A 178 15.85 8.75 19.01
N ARG A 179 15.10 9.77 18.60
CA ARG A 179 15.00 11.02 19.34
C ARG A 179 14.26 10.83 20.67
N ALA A 180 13.13 10.14 20.65
CA ALA A 180 12.28 9.89 21.82
C ALA A 180 13.03 9.13 22.93
N PHE A 181 13.80 8.11 22.56
CA PHE A 181 14.49 7.22 23.49
C PHE A 181 15.95 7.60 23.76
N ARG A 182 16.48 8.64 23.08
CA ARG A 182 17.89 9.07 23.18
C ARG A 182 18.86 7.89 22.98
N SER A 183 18.55 7.08 21.97
CA SER A 183 19.27 5.86 21.65
C SER A 183 19.51 5.80 20.15
N GLY A 184 20.63 5.18 19.77
CA GLY A 184 20.84 4.77 18.37
C GLY A 184 19.99 3.54 18.03
N PRO A 185 20.04 3.06 16.77
CA PRO A 185 19.13 2.05 16.25
C PRO A 185 19.05 0.78 17.10
N GLY A 186 20.19 0.19 17.45
CA GLY A 186 20.24 -1.03 18.25
C GLY A 186 19.77 -0.85 19.71
N GLY A 187 19.83 0.38 20.23
CA GLY A 187 19.40 0.70 21.60
C GLY A 187 17.93 1.12 21.71
N CYS A 188 17.20 1.19 20.61
CA CYS A 188 15.78 1.58 20.58
C CYS A 188 14.83 0.39 20.70
N VAL A 189 15.28 -0.83 20.37
CA VAL A 189 14.41 -2.03 20.30
C VAL A 189 13.70 -2.30 21.63
N ASP A 190 14.48 -2.50 22.70
CA ASP A 190 13.91 -2.83 24.02
C ASP A 190 13.02 -1.73 24.59
N PRO A 191 13.44 -0.44 24.63
CA PRO A 191 12.60 0.58 25.23
C PRO A 191 11.35 0.91 24.40
N LEU A 192 11.42 0.81 23.06
CA LEU A 192 10.24 0.97 22.20
C LEU A 192 9.26 -0.18 22.41
N LEU A 193 9.73 -1.42 22.39
CA LEU A 193 8.88 -2.59 22.59
C LEU A 193 8.20 -2.57 23.96
N ALA A 194 8.97 -2.26 25.01
CA ALA A 194 8.41 -2.13 26.36
C ALA A 194 7.35 -1.02 26.42
N PHE A 195 7.57 0.11 25.77
CA PHE A 195 6.60 1.20 25.69
C PHE A 195 5.32 0.79 24.95
N LEU A 196 5.44 0.15 23.78
CA LEU A 196 4.30 -0.27 22.96
C LEU A 196 3.45 -1.34 23.67
N LYS A 197 4.07 -2.23 24.44
CA LYS A 197 3.37 -3.25 25.26
C LYS A 197 2.60 -2.68 26.45
N THR A 198 2.88 -1.45 26.87
CA THR A 198 2.09 -0.76 27.91
C THR A 198 0.86 -0.04 27.36
N GLY A 199 0.66 -0.06 26.04
CA GLY A 199 -0.50 0.57 25.42
C GLY A 199 -1.82 -0.07 25.89
N PRO A 200 -2.94 0.69 25.85
CA PRO A 200 -4.23 0.21 26.32
C PRO A 200 -4.80 -0.94 25.46
N VAL A 201 -4.30 -1.10 24.23
CA VAL A 201 -4.71 -2.14 23.30
C VAL A 201 -3.51 -2.98 22.90
N ASP A 202 -3.59 -4.29 23.13
CA ASP A 202 -2.58 -5.24 22.68
C ASP A 202 -2.69 -5.45 21.17
N LEU A 203 -1.82 -4.79 20.40
CA LEU A 203 -1.73 -4.95 18.93
C LEU A 203 -0.75 -6.06 18.51
N GLY A 204 -0.39 -6.98 19.42
CA GLY A 204 0.48 -8.11 19.10
C GLY A 204 1.95 -7.76 18.92
N TRP A 205 2.44 -6.67 19.54
CA TRP A 205 3.83 -6.22 19.37
C TRP A 205 4.84 -7.29 19.82
N THR A 206 5.70 -7.73 18.90
CA THR A 206 6.73 -8.74 19.18
C THR A 206 8.14 -8.15 19.17
N ASN A 207 9.06 -8.80 19.89
CA ASN A 207 10.47 -8.45 19.80
C ASN A 207 11.03 -8.69 18.40
N GLY A 208 10.61 -9.77 17.74
CA GLY A 208 11.03 -10.08 16.37
C GLY A 208 10.66 -8.96 15.38
N GLU A 209 9.43 -8.45 15.46
CA GLU A 209 8.99 -7.33 14.62
C GLU A 209 9.80 -6.05 14.87
N VAL A 210 9.87 -5.58 16.12
CA VAL A 210 10.57 -4.33 16.43
C VAL A 210 12.08 -4.46 16.18
N SER A 211 12.66 -5.62 16.44
CA SER A 211 14.06 -5.90 16.10
C SER A 211 14.30 -5.86 14.59
N ASP A 212 13.42 -6.47 13.80
CA ASP A 212 13.48 -6.45 12.33
C ASP A 212 13.44 -5.01 11.78
N TRP A 213 12.64 -4.13 12.39
CA TRP A 213 12.60 -2.72 12.03
C TRP A 213 13.98 -2.05 12.13
N PHE A 214 14.73 -2.28 13.20
CA PHE A 214 16.03 -1.61 13.43
C PHE A 214 17.24 -2.36 12.86
N THR A 215 17.15 -3.67 12.65
CA THR A 215 18.27 -4.51 12.20
C THR A 215 18.27 -4.79 10.69
N ARG A 216 17.08 -4.78 10.08
CA ARG A 216 16.91 -5.01 8.64
C ARG A 216 16.37 -3.77 7.94
N LEU A 217 15.14 -3.38 8.28
CA LEU A 217 14.38 -2.40 7.53
C LEU A 217 15.00 -0.99 7.54
N ARG A 218 15.38 -0.48 8.72
CA ARG A 218 16.03 0.83 8.84
C ARG A 218 17.39 0.87 8.14
N PRO A 219 18.34 -0.07 8.40
CA PRO A 219 19.62 -0.07 7.69
C PRO A 219 19.46 -0.12 6.17
N GLU A 220 18.57 -0.96 5.64
CA GLU A 220 18.33 -1.10 4.20
C GLU A 220 17.69 0.14 3.57
N ALA A 221 16.91 0.91 4.33
CA ALA A 221 16.36 2.19 3.89
C ALA A 221 17.34 3.37 4.00
N THR A 222 18.38 3.26 4.84
CA THR A 222 19.31 4.37 5.15
C THR A 222 20.68 4.20 4.48
N HIS A 223 21.15 2.97 4.34
CA HIS A 223 22.49 2.64 3.86
C HIS A 223 22.38 1.80 2.59
N ALA A 224 22.92 2.31 1.49
CA ALA A 224 22.86 1.66 0.17
C ALA A 224 24.20 1.05 -0.29
N ASP A 225 25.28 1.18 0.50
CA ASP A 225 26.64 0.76 0.14
C ASP A 225 27.09 -0.52 0.85
N ARG A 226 26.60 -0.77 2.07
CA ARG A 226 27.03 -1.90 2.91
C ARG A 226 26.36 -3.23 2.57
N ARG A 227 25.33 -3.22 1.72
CA ARG A 227 24.53 -4.39 1.35
C ARG A 227 24.13 -4.29 -0.12
N GLU A 228 24.06 -5.43 -0.80
CA GLU A 228 23.52 -5.50 -2.17
C GLU A 228 22.01 -5.21 -2.22
N ILE A 229 21.33 -5.44 -1.08
CA ILE A 229 19.88 -5.25 -0.93
C ILE A 229 19.63 -3.93 -0.20
N PHE A 230 18.75 -3.11 -0.77
CA PHE A 230 18.25 -1.87 -0.18
C PHE A 230 16.72 -1.82 -0.26
N THR A 231 16.10 -1.15 0.70
CA THR A 231 14.64 -1.03 0.79
C THR A 231 14.13 -0.08 -0.28
N ARG A 232 13.19 -0.55 -1.12
CA ARG A 232 12.40 0.28 -2.03
C ARG A 232 11.04 0.58 -1.43
N SER A 233 10.27 1.45 -2.08
CA SER A 233 8.93 1.82 -1.60
C SER A 233 8.02 0.61 -1.35
N ALA A 234 8.08 -0.38 -2.23
CA ALA A 234 7.36 -1.65 -2.12
C ALA A 234 7.64 -2.40 -0.80
N ASP A 235 8.89 -2.36 -0.34
CA ASP A 235 9.35 -3.07 0.85
C ASP A 235 9.00 -2.32 2.14
N ALA A 236 8.96 -0.98 2.07
CA ALA A 236 8.61 -0.11 3.19
C ALA A 236 7.10 -0.05 3.47
N GLU A 237 6.29 -0.01 2.42
CA GLU A 237 4.83 0.20 2.48
C GLU A 237 4.08 -0.72 3.46
N PRO A 238 4.38 -2.05 3.56
CA PRO A 238 3.72 -2.95 4.51
C PRO A 238 3.89 -2.55 5.99
N PHE A 239 4.96 -1.82 6.32
CA PHE A 239 5.30 -1.49 7.71
C PHE A 239 4.79 -0.11 8.14
N LEU A 240 4.42 0.75 7.19
CA LEU A 240 4.11 2.15 7.46
C LEU A 240 2.98 2.33 8.47
N GLY A 241 1.87 1.60 8.33
CA GLY A 241 0.74 1.77 9.27
C GLY A 241 1.10 1.41 10.71
N ARG A 242 2.01 0.44 10.92
CA ARG A 242 2.49 0.06 12.25
C ARG A 242 3.51 1.06 12.81
N LEU A 243 4.43 1.53 11.96
CA LEU A 243 5.41 2.55 12.31
C LEU A 243 4.75 3.89 12.62
N GLU A 244 3.76 4.28 11.82
CA GLU A 244 2.98 5.50 12.01
C GLU A 244 2.23 5.47 13.35
N TYR A 245 1.50 4.37 13.65
CA TYR A 245 0.85 4.19 14.95
C TYR A 245 1.86 4.34 16.09
N ALA A 246 2.98 3.62 16.02
CA ALA A 246 4.00 3.67 17.07
C ALA A 246 4.60 5.07 17.21
N ALA A 247 4.80 5.81 16.11
CA ALA A 247 5.34 7.17 16.15
C ALA A 247 4.36 8.15 16.79
N TYR A 248 3.08 8.11 16.43
CA TYR A 248 2.03 8.88 17.10
C TYR A 248 1.98 8.56 18.59
N ASP A 249 1.93 7.26 18.93
CA ASP A 249 1.81 6.83 20.32
C ASP A 249 3.02 7.27 21.16
N VAL A 250 4.23 7.15 20.63
CA VAL A 250 5.46 7.61 21.30
C VAL A 250 5.45 9.13 21.50
N VAL A 251 5.14 9.92 20.46
CA VAL A 251 5.12 11.38 20.57
C VAL A 251 4.06 11.82 21.57
N LEU A 252 2.86 11.25 21.54
CA LEU A 252 1.75 11.70 22.36
C LEU A 252 1.81 11.17 23.79
N ASN A 253 2.20 9.91 23.97
CA ASN A 253 2.00 9.18 25.23
C ASN A 253 3.30 8.75 25.93
N LYS A 254 4.50 8.98 25.38
CA LYS A 254 5.73 8.78 26.19
C LYS A 254 5.78 9.78 27.34
N ARG A 255 6.08 9.33 28.57
CA ARG A 255 6.10 10.19 29.76
C ARG A 255 7.21 11.23 29.73
N VAL A 256 8.46 10.77 29.57
CA VAL A 256 9.65 11.63 29.58
C VAL A 256 10.29 11.62 28.19
N TRP A 257 10.27 12.76 27.50
CA TRP A 257 10.90 12.87 26.19
C TRP A 257 12.43 12.84 26.28
N ARG A 258 13.11 12.21 25.30
CA ARG A 258 14.57 12.04 25.24
C ARG A 258 15.17 11.27 26.42
N ALA A 259 14.40 10.36 27.00
CA ALA A 259 14.85 9.45 28.04
C ALA A 259 14.70 8.00 27.58
N ARG A 260 15.63 7.14 28.01
CA ARG A 260 15.65 5.71 27.63
C ARG A 260 14.53 4.89 28.26
N ASP A 261 13.82 5.43 29.25
CA ASP A 261 12.68 4.75 29.85
C ASP A 261 11.54 4.52 28.84
N SER A 262 10.67 3.60 29.21
CA SER A 262 9.49 3.20 28.44
C SER A 262 8.20 3.67 29.12
N GLU A 263 8.30 4.64 30.01
CA GLU A 263 7.17 5.06 30.82
C GLU A 263 6.15 5.79 29.95
N ARG A 264 4.89 5.49 30.21
CA ARG A 264 3.73 6.03 29.49
C ARG A 264 3.00 7.05 30.36
N ARG A 265 2.39 8.00 29.68
CA ARG A 265 1.30 8.86 30.17
C ARG A 265 0.09 8.62 29.27
N ASP A 266 -1.11 8.66 29.84
CA ASP A 266 -2.34 8.37 29.10
C ASP A 266 -3.01 9.67 28.65
N VAL A 267 -2.36 10.39 27.74
CA VAL A 267 -2.85 11.69 27.25
C VAL A 267 -3.82 11.50 26.08
N VAL A 268 -3.44 10.68 25.09
CA VAL A 268 -4.21 10.50 23.86
C VAL A 268 -4.47 9.01 23.62
N ALA A 269 -5.74 8.63 23.61
CA ALA A 269 -6.15 7.35 23.05
C ALA A 269 -6.25 7.49 21.51
N LEU A 270 -5.42 6.72 20.80
CA LEU A 270 -5.48 6.62 19.35
C LEU A 270 -6.78 5.92 18.92
N ALA A 271 -7.27 6.24 17.73
CA ALA A 271 -8.56 5.77 17.25
C ALA A 271 -8.52 4.31 16.73
N ALA A 272 -7.39 3.90 16.15
CA ALA A 272 -7.19 2.56 15.62
C ALA A 272 -5.70 2.22 15.51
N GLY A 273 -5.39 0.94 15.33
CA GLY A 273 -4.05 0.44 14.99
C GLY A 273 -4.13 -0.86 14.18
N LEU A 274 -3.02 -1.30 13.59
CA LEU A 274 -2.95 -2.57 12.87
C LEU A 274 -2.50 -3.70 13.80
N ASP A 275 -3.02 -4.90 13.58
CA ASP A 275 -2.57 -6.15 14.23
C ASP A 275 -1.30 -6.71 13.57
N ASP A 276 -0.70 -7.74 14.17
CA ASP A 276 0.63 -8.26 13.79
C ASP A 276 0.71 -8.78 12.34
N ASP A 277 -0.43 -9.25 11.83
CA ASP A 277 -0.66 -9.62 10.43
C ASP A 277 -0.62 -8.44 9.44
N ARG A 278 -0.70 -7.19 9.93
CA ARG A 278 -0.73 -5.92 9.16
C ARG A 278 -1.94 -5.78 8.23
N GLU A 279 -2.91 -6.69 8.34
CA GLU A 279 -4.13 -6.75 7.54
C GLU A 279 -5.38 -6.51 8.40
N THR A 280 -5.31 -6.84 9.68
CA THR A 280 -6.38 -6.62 10.65
C THR A 280 -6.29 -5.23 11.24
N LEU A 281 -7.31 -4.42 10.97
CA LEU A 281 -7.46 -3.11 11.60
C LEU A 281 -8.22 -3.25 12.93
N ARG A 282 -7.63 -2.73 14.01
CA ARG A 282 -8.20 -2.77 15.36
C ARG A 282 -8.72 -1.39 15.73
N LEU A 283 -10.04 -1.24 15.82
CA LEU A 283 -10.71 0.00 16.22
C LEU A 283 -10.71 0.11 17.74
N GLN A 284 -10.14 1.21 18.22
CA GLN A 284 -9.92 1.50 19.64
C GLN A 284 -10.90 2.56 20.14
N ARG A 285 -11.62 3.25 19.24
CA ARG A 285 -12.63 4.27 19.56
C ARG A 285 -13.87 4.18 18.67
N PRO A 286 -15.05 4.61 19.16
CA PRO A 286 -16.22 4.79 18.33
C PRO A 286 -15.97 5.83 17.23
N ASP A 287 -16.75 5.77 16.16
CA ASP A 287 -16.74 6.72 15.05
C ASP A 287 -15.37 6.90 14.34
N THR A 288 -14.48 5.91 14.48
CA THR A 288 -13.18 5.93 13.80
C THR A 288 -13.35 5.83 12.29
N THR A 289 -12.83 6.84 11.57
CA THR A 289 -12.81 6.83 10.11
C THR A 289 -11.71 5.90 9.60
N VAL A 290 -12.14 4.86 8.88
CA VAL A 290 -11.26 3.92 8.20
C VAL A 290 -11.09 4.35 6.74
N VAL A 291 -9.84 4.55 6.33
CA VAL A 291 -9.47 4.85 4.94
C VAL A 291 -8.87 3.59 4.34
N MET A 292 -9.58 2.99 3.40
CA MET A 292 -9.11 1.81 2.69
C MET A 292 -8.57 2.22 1.31
N PRO A 293 -7.25 2.40 1.14
CA PRO A 293 -6.69 2.56 -0.19
C PRO A 293 -6.98 1.30 -1.00
N TRP A 294 -7.43 1.52 -2.24
CA TRP A 294 -7.60 0.44 -3.20
C TRP A 294 -6.21 0.02 -3.66
N VAL A 295 -5.77 -1.14 -3.19
CA VAL A 295 -4.52 -1.78 -3.63
C VAL A 295 -4.85 -2.93 -4.56
N ASP A 296 -3.92 -3.26 -5.45
CA ASP A 296 -4.04 -4.46 -6.29
C ASP A 296 -4.14 -5.73 -5.44
N PRO A 297 -4.57 -6.87 -6.02
CA PRO A 297 -4.73 -8.12 -5.28
C PRO A 297 -3.43 -8.58 -4.59
N PHE A 298 -2.26 -8.26 -5.15
CA PHE A 298 -0.97 -8.61 -4.56
C PHE A 298 -0.58 -7.70 -3.38
N GLY A 299 -1.37 -6.64 -3.20
CA GLY A 299 -1.21 -5.64 -2.17
C GLY A 299 0.01 -4.77 -2.42
N LEU A 300 0.49 -4.60 -3.66
CA LEU A 300 1.74 -3.89 -3.93
C LEU A 300 1.49 -2.43 -4.31
N PHE A 301 0.72 -2.20 -5.38
CA PHE A 301 0.46 -0.85 -5.90
C PHE A 301 -0.99 -0.42 -5.67
N ALA A 302 -1.19 0.88 -5.53
CA ALA A 302 -2.54 1.45 -5.54
C ALA A 302 -3.19 1.28 -6.91
N ILE A 303 -4.50 1.06 -6.95
CA ILE A 303 -5.26 0.92 -8.19
C ILE A 303 -5.50 2.30 -8.82
N ASP A 304 -5.28 2.43 -10.15
CA ASP A 304 -5.78 3.56 -10.94
C ASP A 304 -7.07 3.20 -11.67
N PHE A 305 -8.20 3.64 -11.12
CA PHE A 305 -9.53 3.43 -11.71
C PHE A 305 -9.79 4.24 -12.99
N ASN A 306 -8.91 5.17 -13.35
CA ASN A 306 -9.05 5.96 -14.57
C ASN A 306 -8.33 5.32 -15.77
N PHE A 307 -7.79 4.11 -15.58
CA PHE A 307 -7.03 3.41 -16.59
C PHE A 307 -7.63 2.04 -16.91
N ASP A 308 -8.28 1.95 -18.07
CA ASP A 308 -8.77 0.70 -18.64
C ASP A 308 -7.71 0.07 -19.55
N VAL A 309 -7.33 -1.17 -19.25
CA VAL A 309 -6.46 -1.96 -20.12
C VAL A 309 -7.31 -2.63 -21.20
N LYS A 310 -6.91 -2.45 -22.46
CA LYS A 310 -7.44 -3.26 -23.57
C LYS A 310 -6.50 -4.44 -23.78
N VAL A 311 -6.92 -5.62 -23.35
CA VAL A 311 -6.16 -6.84 -23.62
C VAL A 311 -6.60 -7.42 -24.97
N GLY A 312 -5.64 -7.66 -25.87
CA GLY A 312 -5.90 -8.25 -27.18
C GLY A 312 -6.16 -9.77 -27.10
N PRO A 313 -7.01 -10.34 -27.96
CA PRO A 313 -7.12 -11.80 -28.09
C PRO A 313 -5.81 -12.41 -28.64
N PRO A 314 -5.42 -13.65 -28.25
CA PRO A 314 -6.15 -14.64 -27.46
C PRO A 314 -5.69 -14.68 -25.98
N ALA A 315 -5.72 -13.55 -25.29
CA ALA A 315 -5.40 -13.51 -23.86
C ALA A 315 -6.67 -13.61 -23.01
N VAL A 316 -6.59 -14.34 -21.90
CA VAL A 316 -7.56 -14.21 -20.81
C VAL A 316 -7.01 -13.22 -19.81
N SER A 317 -7.62 -12.04 -19.81
CA SER A 317 -7.41 -11.06 -18.76
C SER A 317 -8.53 -11.20 -17.74
N ALA A 318 -8.35 -12.08 -16.78
CA ALA A 318 -9.21 -12.15 -15.61
C ALA A 318 -8.47 -11.50 -14.44
N MET A 319 -9.09 -10.49 -13.83
CA MET A 319 -8.57 -9.91 -12.58
C MET A 319 -8.42 -11.02 -11.54
N PRO A 320 -7.27 -11.13 -10.87
CA PRO A 320 -7.15 -12.02 -9.73
C PRO A 320 -8.16 -11.62 -8.64
N GLY A 321 -8.93 -12.60 -8.12
CA GLY A 321 -10.00 -12.35 -7.15
C GLY A 321 -11.37 -11.99 -7.74
N TYR A 322 -11.55 -12.01 -9.07
CA TYR A 322 -12.88 -12.08 -9.67
C TYR A 322 -13.46 -13.48 -9.45
N THR A 323 -14.48 -13.58 -8.59
CA THR A 323 -15.42 -14.70 -8.68
C THR A 323 -16.28 -14.45 -9.92
N SER A 324 -16.25 -15.37 -10.88
CA SER A 324 -16.87 -15.34 -12.22
C SER A 324 -18.34 -14.90 -12.32
N ASP A 325 -19.04 -14.73 -11.20
CA ASP A 325 -20.49 -14.55 -11.19
C ASP A 325 -20.94 -13.14 -11.64
N SER A 326 -20.04 -12.16 -11.72
CA SER A 326 -20.37 -10.81 -12.22
C SER A 326 -19.16 -10.06 -12.78
N PRO A 327 -19.05 -9.87 -14.12
CA PRO A 327 -18.07 -8.99 -14.73
C PRO A 327 -18.20 -7.56 -14.16
N GLY A 328 -17.09 -6.86 -13.97
CA GLY A 328 -17.07 -5.53 -13.34
C GLY A 328 -17.12 -5.54 -11.80
N VAL A 329 -17.14 -6.67 -11.10
CA VAL A 329 -17.20 -6.68 -9.63
C VAL A 329 -15.84 -6.97 -9.00
N TYR A 330 -15.28 -5.98 -8.29
CA TYR A 330 -14.07 -6.12 -7.49
C TYR A 330 -14.42 -6.32 -6.01
N LYS A 331 -13.75 -7.24 -5.33
CA LYS A 331 -13.94 -7.49 -3.90
C LYS A 331 -12.62 -7.30 -3.17
N THR A 332 -12.61 -6.37 -2.21
CA THR A 332 -11.56 -6.31 -1.19
C THR A 332 -12.15 -6.80 0.13
N ARG A 333 -11.36 -7.56 0.88
CA ARG A 333 -11.70 -7.96 2.24
C ARG A 333 -10.83 -7.19 3.22
N VAL A 334 -11.48 -6.58 4.20
CA VAL A 334 -10.82 -6.02 5.37
C VAL A 334 -11.31 -6.76 6.59
N GLN A 335 -10.37 -7.17 7.42
CA GLN A 335 -10.65 -7.67 8.74
C GLN A 335 -10.60 -6.49 9.71
N ILE A 336 -11.70 -6.25 10.42
CA ILE A 336 -11.79 -5.21 11.44
C ILE A 336 -12.14 -5.86 12.76
N GLN A 337 -11.38 -5.57 13.81
CA GLN A 337 -11.71 -5.96 15.17
C GLN A 337 -12.14 -4.73 15.97
N ASN A 338 -13.25 -4.84 16.69
CA ASN A 338 -13.71 -3.79 17.58
C ASN A 338 -13.27 -4.09 19.01
N ASP A 339 -12.30 -3.31 19.52
CA ASP A 339 -11.79 -3.50 20.87
C ASP A 339 -12.48 -2.59 21.90
N PHE A 340 -13.08 -1.47 21.48
CA PHE A 340 -13.69 -0.52 22.41
C PHE A 340 -14.97 -1.09 23.06
N GLU A 341 -15.68 -2.00 22.40
CA GLU A 341 -16.84 -2.69 22.98
C GLU A 341 -16.45 -3.82 23.94
N GLY A 342 -15.15 -4.13 24.08
CA GLY A 342 -14.64 -5.21 24.93
C GLY A 342 -15.07 -6.61 24.50
N THR A 343 -15.71 -6.75 23.32
CA THR A 343 -16.22 -8.04 22.82
C THR A 343 -15.13 -8.87 22.15
N GLY A 344 -14.07 -8.22 21.64
CA GLY A 344 -13.04 -8.86 20.83
C GLY A 344 -13.59 -9.49 19.55
N GLU A 345 -14.80 -9.10 19.12
CA GLU A 345 -15.41 -9.65 17.91
C GLU A 345 -14.65 -9.17 16.67
N LYS A 346 -14.22 -10.13 15.84
CA LYS A 346 -13.67 -9.90 14.51
C LYS A 346 -14.80 -9.84 13.49
N TYR A 347 -14.85 -8.73 12.76
CA TYR A 347 -15.76 -8.48 11.66
C TYR A 347 -15.00 -8.54 10.35
N TYR A 348 -15.58 -9.22 9.36
CA TYR A 348 -15.07 -9.18 8.00
C TYR A 348 -15.98 -8.27 7.18
N TYR A 349 -15.38 -7.22 6.64
CA TYR A 349 -16.02 -6.33 5.70
C TYR A 349 -15.54 -6.72 4.30
N GLU A 350 -16.46 -7.24 3.50
CA GLU A 350 -16.23 -7.43 2.06
C GLU A 350 -16.74 -6.17 1.37
N VAL A 351 -15.82 -5.33 0.90
CA VAL A 351 -16.15 -4.16 0.11
C VAL A 351 -16.22 -4.60 -1.34
N THR A 352 -17.43 -4.55 -1.89
CA THR A 352 -17.71 -4.90 -3.28
C THR A 352 -17.83 -3.63 -4.10
N THR A 353 -16.96 -3.45 -5.07
CA THR A 353 -16.98 -2.31 -6.01
C THR A 353 -17.47 -2.78 -7.36
N HIS A 354 -18.48 -2.09 -7.86
CA HIS A 354 -19.02 -2.31 -9.20
C HIS A 354 -18.39 -1.30 -10.16
N HIS A 355 -17.53 -1.77 -11.04
CA HIS A 355 -17.00 -1.04 -12.17
C HIS A 355 -17.97 -1.16 -13.34
N LEU A 356 -18.69 -0.08 -13.61
CA LEU A 356 -19.40 0.09 -14.88
C LEU A 356 -18.33 0.29 -15.96
N ARG A 357 -18.14 -0.69 -16.83
CA ARG A 357 -17.33 -0.49 -18.04
C ARG A 357 -17.93 0.69 -18.80
N SER A 358 -17.11 1.66 -19.20
CA SER A 358 -17.53 2.77 -20.04
C SER A 358 -17.77 2.34 -21.51
N SER A 359 -18.33 1.14 -21.72
CA SER A 359 -18.92 0.82 -23.03
C SER A 359 -20.09 1.77 -23.21
N GLY A 360 -20.14 2.49 -24.33
CA GLY A 360 -21.17 3.49 -24.64
C GLY A 360 -22.62 2.98 -24.73
N GLU A 361 -22.93 1.85 -24.11
CA GLU A 361 -24.28 1.46 -23.75
C GLU A 361 -24.81 2.47 -22.73
N LYS A 362 -25.83 3.24 -23.13
CA LYS A 362 -26.63 4.04 -22.21
C LYS A 362 -26.99 3.15 -21.03
N ALA A 363 -26.53 3.52 -19.83
CA ALA A 363 -26.90 2.85 -18.60
C ALA A 363 -28.42 2.78 -18.51
N VAL A 364 -28.99 1.63 -18.84
CA VAL A 364 -30.41 1.36 -18.64
C VAL A 364 -30.59 1.20 -17.13
N GLY A 365 -30.97 2.30 -16.48
CA GLY A 365 -31.70 2.25 -15.21
C GLY A 365 -30.96 1.82 -13.95
N VAL A 366 -29.62 1.85 -13.89
CA VAL A 366 -28.93 1.78 -12.59
C VAL A 366 -28.97 3.17 -11.97
N LYS A 367 -30.03 3.46 -11.21
CA LYS A 367 -30.05 4.63 -10.31
C LYS A 367 -28.82 4.53 -9.41
N GLY A 368 -27.88 5.45 -9.58
CA GLY A 368 -26.76 5.66 -8.68
C GLY A 368 -27.26 6.06 -7.29
N GLY A 369 -27.65 5.06 -6.50
CA GLY A 369 -27.72 5.18 -5.06
C GLY A 369 -26.31 5.04 -4.48
N PRO A 370 -26.04 5.58 -3.28
CA PRO A 370 -24.78 5.40 -2.60
C PRO A 370 -24.42 3.91 -2.55
N THR A 371 -23.14 3.60 -2.75
CA THR A 371 -22.53 2.30 -2.46
C THR A 371 -23.17 1.75 -1.18
N LYS A 372 -23.85 0.60 -1.28
CA LYS A 372 -24.49 -0.02 -0.10
C LYS A 372 -23.46 -0.08 1.02
N ARG A 373 -23.82 0.42 2.21
CA ARG A 373 -22.97 0.27 3.41
C ARG A 373 -22.50 -1.18 3.48
N PRO A 374 -21.20 -1.45 3.66
CA PRO A 374 -20.71 -2.81 3.73
C PRO A 374 -21.41 -3.52 4.89
N THR A 375 -22.09 -4.63 4.58
CA THR A 375 -22.86 -5.39 5.57
C THR A 375 -21.91 -6.31 6.33
N PRO A 376 -21.79 -6.21 7.66
CA PRO A 376 -20.91 -7.08 8.42
C PRO A 376 -21.38 -8.53 8.34
N ARG A 377 -20.51 -9.46 7.92
CA ARG A 377 -20.80 -10.89 7.93
C ARG A 377 -20.20 -11.52 9.20
N LYS A 378 -21.02 -11.77 10.22
CA LYS A 378 -20.57 -12.43 11.47
C LYS A 378 -20.19 -13.90 11.19
N GLN A 379 -18.93 -14.27 11.41
CA GLN A 379 -18.56 -15.68 11.57
C GLN A 379 -18.59 -16.06 13.06
N ARG A 380 -19.62 -16.79 13.48
CA ARG A 380 -19.59 -17.49 14.77
C ARG A 380 -18.62 -18.67 14.66
N ARG A 381 -17.42 -18.55 15.25
CA ARG A 381 -16.56 -19.72 15.52
C ARG A 381 -17.33 -20.65 16.46
N LYS A 382 -17.85 -21.77 15.94
CA LYS A 382 -18.26 -22.91 16.77
C LYS A 382 -17.00 -23.43 17.45
N LYS A 383 -16.77 -23.10 18.72
CA LYS A 383 -15.81 -23.81 19.56
C LYS A 383 -16.29 -25.27 19.64
N ARG A 384 -15.66 -26.17 18.88
CA ARG A 384 -15.73 -27.61 19.19
C ARG A 384 -14.97 -27.78 20.51
N ARG A 385 -15.70 -28.18 21.55
CA ARG A 385 -15.13 -28.60 22.84
C ARG A 385 -14.42 -29.93 22.67
#